data_AF-A0A943IRE8-F1
#
_entry.id   AF-A0A943IRE8-F1
#
_cell.length_a   1.000
_cell.length_b   1.000
_cell.length_c   1.000
_cell.angle_alpha   90.00
_cell.angle_beta   90.00
_cell.angle_gamma   90.00
#
_symmetry.space_group_name_H-M   'P 1'
#
loop_
_entity.id
_entity.type
_entity.pdbx_description
1 polymer ?
#
loop_
_entity_poly.entity_id
_entity_poly.type
_entity_poly.pdbx_seq_one_letter_code
_entity_poly.pdbx_strand_id
1 'polypeptide(L)' 'MLFRKDMDPRCAYCAKGSRIGEDKVACVKRGVVAPEDHCGAFKYDPLKRVPPRPMKLDTDKLREEDFQL' A
#
# COMPACT_ATOMS: atom_id res chain seq x y z
N MET A 1 8.40 -3.81 12.95
CA MET A 1 8.20 -2.39 12.59
C MET A 1 7.41 -2.29 11.30
N LEU A 2 6.40 -1.41 11.24
CA LEU A 2 5.48 -1.26 10.10
C LEU A 2 6.15 -0.79 8.79
N PHE A 3 7.37 -0.28 8.86
CA PHE A 3 8.12 0.24 7.72
C PHE A 3 9.38 -0.60 7.52
N ARG A 4 9.27 -1.66 6.71
CA ARG A 4 10.42 -2.46 6.30
C ARG A 4 11.30 -1.59 5.38
N LYS A 5 12.62 -1.60 5.64
CA LYS A 5 13.62 -0.86 4.87
C LYS A 5 13.82 -1.45 3.47
N ASP A 6 13.59 -2.76 3.34
CA ASP A 6 13.84 -3.54 2.11
C ASP A 6 12.53 -3.81 1.35
N MET A 7 11.78 -2.76 1.04
CA MET A 7 10.64 -2.89 0.13
C MET A 7 11.07 -2.53 -1.29
N ASP A 8 10.67 -3.38 -2.24
CA ASP A 8 10.89 -3.15 -3.65
C ASP A 8 10.25 -1.81 -4.08
N PRO A 9 11.02 -0.87 -4.62
CA PRO A 9 10.51 0.46 -4.97
C PRO A 9 9.49 0.32 -6.09
N ARG A 10 8.30 0.89 -5.90
CA ARG A 10 7.22 0.87 -6.91
C ARG A 10 6.65 2.26 -7.10
N CYS A 11 6.47 2.67 -8.35
CA CYS A 11 5.90 3.96 -8.73
C CYS A 11 4.50 4.16 -8.14
N ALA A 12 3.74 3.08 -7.97
CA ALA A 12 2.44 3.09 -7.26
C ALA A 12 2.52 3.68 -5.85
N TYR A 13 3.65 3.48 -5.16
CA TYR A 13 3.87 3.94 -3.78
C TYR A 13 4.76 5.18 -3.71
N CYS A 14 5.02 5.82 -4.85
CA CYS A 14 5.88 6.99 -4.89
C CYS A 14 5.09 8.23 -4.45
N ALA A 15 5.59 9.01 -3.49
CA ALA A 15 5.03 10.30 -3.07
C ALA A 15 4.85 11.26 -4.27
N LYS A 16 5.77 11.21 -5.23
CA LYS A 16 5.79 12.07 -6.43
C LYS A 16 4.98 11.52 -7.61
N GLY A 17 4.54 10.26 -7.56
CA GLY A 17 3.79 9.63 -8.64
C GLY A 17 2.28 9.78 -8.44
N SER A 18 1.55 10.08 -9.51
CA SER A 18 0.08 10.16 -9.47
C SER A 18 -0.52 8.98 -10.22
N ARG A 19 -1.38 8.18 -9.56
CA ARG A 19 -2.10 7.09 -10.23
C ARG A 19 -3.08 7.67 -11.25
N ILE A 20 -3.04 7.13 -12.47
CA ILE A 20 -3.96 7.44 -13.56
C ILE A 20 -4.68 6.13 -13.89
N GLY A 21 -5.90 5.97 -13.37
CA GLY A 21 -6.64 4.71 -13.46
C GLY A 21 -6.03 3.60 -12.60
N GLU A 22 -6.22 2.35 -13.02
CA GLU A 22 -5.77 1.17 -12.26
C GLU A 22 -4.31 0.78 -12.58
N ASP A 23 -3.90 0.91 -13.84
CA ASP A 23 -2.67 0.28 -14.35
C ASP A 23 -1.55 1.26 -14.73
N LYS A 24 -1.72 2.56 -14.48
CA LYS A 24 -0.73 3.57 -14.88
C LYS A 24 -0.43 4.56 -13.78
N VAL A 25 0.81 5.05 -13.76
CA VAL A 25 1.27 6.09 -12.85
C VAL A 25 1.97 7.17 -13.66
N ALA A 26 1.55 8.42 -13.51
CA ALA A 26 2.31 9.57 -13.97
C ALA A 26 3.48 9.83 -13.03
N CYS A 27 4.68 9.50 -13.48
CA CYS A 27 5.94 9.83 -12.86
C CYS A 27 6.47 11.16 -13.42
N VAL A 28 6.80 12.11 -12.54
CA VAL A 28 7.40 13.40 -12.93
C VAL A 28 8.70 13.23 -13.75
N LYS A 29 9.46 12.14 -13.52
CA LYS A 29 10.75 11.89 -14.19
C LYS A 29 10.65 11.09 -15.50
N ARG A 30 9.74 10.11 -15.56
CA ARG A 30 9.66 9.13 -16.66
C ARG A 30 8.38 9.21 -17.50
N GLY A 31 7.44 10.10 -17.16
CA GLY A 31 6.13 10.17 -17.78
C GLY A 31 5.20 9.06 -17.28
N VAL A 32 4.36 8.52 -18.15
CA VAL A 32 3.40 7.47 -17.80
C VAL A 32 4.10 6.11 -17.77
N VAL A 33 4.13 5.47 -16.61
CA VAL A 33 4.82 4.20 -16.36
C VAL A 33 3.88 3.17 -15.70
N ALA A 34 4.30 1.90 -15.67
CA ALA A 34 3.57 0.88 -14.93
C ALA A 34 3.67 1.14 -13.42
N PRO A 35 2.67 0.72 -12.62
CA PRO A 35 2.69 0.85 -11.16
C PRO A 35 3.88 0.10 -10.51
N GLU A 36 4.37 -0.94 -11.18
CA GLU A 36 5.47 -1.81 -10.79
C GLU A 36 6.85 -1.21 -11.06
N ASP A 37 6.94 -0.24 -11.97
CA ASP A 37 8.20 0.41 -12.32
C ASP A 37 8.79 1.19 -11.14
N HIS A 38 10.05 1.59 -11.25
CA HIS A 38 10.64 2.59 -10.37
C HIS A 38 11.54 3.56 -11.12
N CYS A 39 11.89 4.66 -10.46
CA CYS A 39 12.91 5.58 -10.93
C CYS A 39 13.83 5.94 -9.77
N GLY A 40 15.06 6.38 -10.06
CA GLY A 40 16.02 6.79 -9.01
C GLY A 40 15.57 7.97 -8.15
N ALA A 41 14.46 8.65 -8.48
CA ALA A 41 13.87 9.72 -7.67
C ALA A 41 12.72 9.24 -6.75
N PHE A 42 12.53 7.93 -6.65
CA PHE A 42 11.50 7.28 -5.84
C PHE A 42 11.56 7.75 -4.38
N LYS A 43 10.38 8.03 -3.81
CA LYS A 43 10.20 8.36 -2.41
C LYS A 43 8.96 7.61 -1.92
N TYR A 44 9.12 6.72 -0.96
CA TYR A 44 8.00 5.93 -0.44
C TYR A 44 6.97 6.82 0.27
N ASP A 45 5.70 6.62 -0.04
CA ASP A 45 4.54 7.25 0.60
C ASP A 45 3.68 6.17 1.28
N PRO A 46 3.70 6.08 2.62
CA PRO A 46 2.90 5.11 3.35
C PRO A 46 1.40 5.22 3.11
N LEU A 47 0.88 6.41 2.82
CA LEU A 47 -0.57 6.65 2.65
C LEU A 47 -1.10 6.11 1.32
N LYS A 48 -0.22 5.90 0.33
CA LYS A 48 -0.59 5.29 -0.96
C LYS A 48 -0.69 3.77 -0.90
N ARG A 49 -0.26 3.16 0.20
CA ARG A 49 -0.44 1.74 0.43
C ARG A 49 -1.86 1.50 0.94
N VAL A 50 -2.62 0.70 0.21
CA VAL A 50 -3.93 0.22 0.65
C VAL A 50 -3.73 -1.20 1.22
N PRO A 51 -3.85 -1.41 2.54
CA PRO A 51 -3.83 -2.75 3.11
C PRO A 51 -4.98 -3.59 2.56
N PRO A 52 -4.82 -4.92 2.45
CA PRO A 52 -5.95 -5.80 2.17
C PRO A 52 -7.04 -5.57 3.22
N ARG A 53 -8.31 -5.70 2.81
CA ARG A 53 -9.44 -5.55 3.73
C ARG A 53 -9.23 -6.50 4.92
N PRO A 54 -9.36 -6.00 6.17
CA PRO A 54 -9.23 -6.87 7.33
C PRO A 54 -10.26 -8.00 7.24
N MET A 55 -9.88 -9.18 7.72
CA MET A 55 -10.78 -10.32 7.76
C MET A 55 -12.00 -9.96 8.61
N LYS A 56 -13.19 -10.35 8.16
CA LYS A 56 -14.40 -10.19 8.98
C LYS A 56 -14.23 -11.02 10.24
N LEU A 57 -14.53 -10.42 11.39
CA LEU A 57 -14.55 -11.12 12.66
C LEU A 57 -15.75 -12.08 12.65
N ASP A 58 -15.50 -13.37 12.89
CA ASP A 58 -16.56 -14.37 13.11
C ASP A 58 -17.13 -14.16 14.51
N THR A 59 -18.23 -13.41 14.63
CA THR A 59 -18.88 -13.13 15.92
C THR A 59 -19.60 -14.34 16.52
N ASP A 60 -19.96 -15.32 15.69
CA ASP A 60 -20.77 -16.48 16.09
C ASP A 60 -20.02 -17.44 17.03
N LYS A 61 -18.69 -17.35 17.09
CA LYS A 61 -17.83 -18.22 17.90
C LYS A 61 -17.39 -17.58 19.22
N LEU A 62 -17.73 -16.31 19.43
CA LEU A 62 -17.30 -15.54 20.60
C LEU A 62 -18.33 -15.68 21.71
N ARG A 63 -17.88 -16.08 22.91
CA ARG A 63 -18.73 -16.20 24.11
C ARG A 63 -18.39 -15.08 25.09
N GLU A 64 -19.33 -14.69 25.94
CA GLU A 64 -19.10 -13.64 26.95
C GLU A 64 -17.93 -13.96 27.90
N GLU A 65 -17.72 -15.26 28.15
CA GLU A 65 -16.60 -15.82 28.91
C GLU A 65 -15.23 -15.39 28.36
N ASP A 66 -15.12 -15.21 27.03
CA ASP A 66 -13.87 -14.84 26.35
C ASP A 66 -13.48 -13.36 26.60
N PHE A 67 -14.35 -12.57 27.23
CA PHE A 67 -14.17 -11.13 27.47
C PHE A 67 -14.09 -10.76 28.95
N GLN A 68 -14.18 -11.73 29.87
CA GLN A 68 -13.97 -11.48 31.30
C GLN A 68 -12.48 -11.66 31.66
N LEU A 69 -11.96 -10.71 32.46
CA LEU A 69 -10.55 -10.56 32.80
C LEU A 69 -10.18 -11.25 34.13
#